data_AF-A0AAD4YPG6-F1
#
_entry.id   AF-A0AAD4YPG6-F1
#
_cell.length_a   1.000
_cell.length_b   1.000
_cell.length_c   1.000
_cell.angle_alpha   90.00
_cell.angle_beta   90.00
_cell.angle_gamma   90.00
#
_symmetry.space_group_name_H-M   'P 1'
#
loop_
_entity.id
_entity.type
_entity.pdbx_description
1 polymer ?
#
loop_
_entity_poly.entity_id
_entity_poly.type
_entity_poly.pdbx_seq_one_letter_code
_entity_poly.pdbx_strand_id
1 'polypeptide(L)'
;MKKIFVLILIFWIRFGHGQITFDVLEYGAAGDGKTDDSKAFLRAWGELCGAADEPNGVPTVVIPEMKAFLLQPIKFRGPCNSNGVHVQIMGKLI
;
A
#
# COMPACT_ATOMS: atom_id res chain seq x y z
N MET A 1 14.20 -1.22 -51.15
CA MET A 1 12.97 -0.46 -50.85
C MET A 1 12.44 -0.99 -49.52
N LYS A 2 12.80 -0.38 -48.38
CA LYS A 2 11.91 0.52 -47.62
C LYS A 2 10.48 -0.06 -47.63
N LYS A 3 9.97 -0.63 -46.55
CA LYS A 3 9.39 0.15 -45.44
C LYS A 3 9.11 -0.77 -44.24
N ILE A 4 9.43 -0.25 -43.05
CA ILE A 4 8.73 -0.46 -41.78
C ILE A 4 8.57 -1.92 -41.31
N PHE A 5 9.43 -2.34 -40.38
CA PHE A 5 8.96 -2.97 -39.14
C PHE A 5 9.91 -2.67 -37.97
N VAL A 6 10.46 -1.44 -37.96
CA VAL A 6 11.04 -0.84 -36.75
C VAL A 6 9.88 -0.23 -35.96
N LEU A 7 8.98 -1.06 -35.45
CA LEU A 7 7.81 -0.64 -34.67
C LEU A 7 7.42 -1.66 -33.57
N ILE A 8 8.34 -2.53 -33.14
CA ILE A 8 8.12 -3.40 -31.95
C ILE A 8 9.26 -3.25 -30.92
N LEU A 9 9.91 -2.08 -30.84
CA LEU A 9 10.91 -1.80 -29.78
C LEU A 9 10.38 -0.91 -28.64
N ILE A 10 9.08 -0.60 -28.63
CA ILE A 10 8.49 0.30 -27.62
C ILE A 10 7.25 -0.32 -26.93
N PHE A 11 6.82 -1.52 -27.32
CA PHE A 11 5.65 -2.19 -26.71
C PHE A 11 6.00 -3.06 -25.50
N TRP A 12 7.22 -2.92 -24.97
CA TRP A 12 7.66 -3.53 -23.71
C TRP A 12 8.14 -2.46 -22.72
N ILE A 13 7.70 -1.20 -22.87
CA ILE A 13 7.74 -0.29 -21.72
C ILE A 13 6.68 -0.82 -20.77
N ARG A 14 7.19 -1.53 -19.76
CA ARG A 14 6.51 -2.17 -18.66
C ARG A 14 5.16 -1.52 -18.34
N PHE A 15 4.08 -2.26 -18.51
CA PHE A 15 2.92 -2.11 -17.64
C PHE A 15 3.44 -2.38 -16.22
N GLY A 16 3.91 -1.33 -15.55
CA GLY A 16 4.08 -1.39 -14.10
C GLY A 16 2.72 -1.75 -13.55
N HIS A 17 2.58 -2.97 -13.01
CA HIS A 17 1.43 -3.32 -12.21
C HIS A 17 1.52 -2.44 -10.96
N GLY A 18 0.86 -1.27 -11.00
CA GLY A 18 0.74 -0.42 -9.84
C GLY A 18 -0.06 -1.17 -8.79
N GLN A 19 0.61 -1.66 -7.76
CA GLN A 19 -0.08 -2.16 -6.58
C GLN A 19 -0.72 -0.97 -5.86
N ILE A 20 -1.99 -1.10 -5.45
CA ILE A 20 -2.61 -0.09 -4.59
C ILE A 20 -2.03 -0.27 -3.19
N THR A 21 -1.15 0.63 -2.79
CA THR A 21 -0.48 0.61 -1.49
C THR A 21 -0.89 1.80 -0.64
N PHE A 22 -1.08 1.55 0.65
CA PHE A 22 -1.43 2.54 1.67
C PHE A 22 -0.29 2.56 2.71
N ASP A 23 0.74 3.37 2.45
CA ASP A 23 1.87 3.52 3.38
C ASP A 23 1.42 4.32 4.61
N VAL A 24 1.55 3.75 5.81
CA VAL A 24 1.15 4.40 7.06
C VAL A 24 1.82 5.77 7.30
N LEU A 25 3.00 6.02 6.70
CA LEU A 25 3.67 7.32 6.76
C LEU A 25 2.89 8.42 6.01
N GLU A 26 2.26 8.09 4.88
CA GLU A 26 1.39 9.02 4.13
C GLU A 26 0.14 9.41 4.93
N TYR A 27 -0.23 8.57 5.91
CA TYR A 27 -1.32 8.79 6.85
C TYR A 27 -0.85 9.38 8.18
N GLY A 28 0.38 9.89 8.25
CA GLY A 28 0.91 10.66 9.37
C GLY A 28 1.49 9.84 10.51
N ALA A 29 1.90 8.59 10.26
CA ALA A 29 2.71 7.85 11.23
C ALA A 29 4.13 8.45 11.30
N ALA A 30 4.68 8.57 12.50
CA ALA A 30 6.03 9.06 12.73
C ALA A 30 7.10 7.96 12.51
N GLY A 31 6.82 6.74 12.96
CA GLY A 31 7.74 5.61 12.84
C GLY A 31 9.02 5.77 13.69
N ASP A 32 8.95 6.51 14.79
CA ASP A 32 10.06 6.81 15.71
C ASP A 32 10.11 5.92 16.97
N GLY A 33 9.15 4.99 17.11
CA GLY A 33 9.00 4.07 18.23
C GLY A 33 8.54 4.71 19.54
N LYS A 34 8.09 5.97 19.51
CA LYS A 34 7.72 6.77 20.69
C LYS A 34 6.38 7.46 20.54
N THR A 35 6.10 7.98 19.35
CA THR A 35 4.84 8.63 19.02
C THR A 35 3.76 7.57 18.81
N ASP A 36 2.58 7.79 19.39
CA ASP A 36 1.43 6.91 19.16
C ASP A 36 0.93 7.04 17.72
N ASP A 37 1.22 6.02 16.91
CA ASP A 37 0.91 5.96 15.49
C ASP A 37 -0.45 5.30 15.20
N SER A 38 -1.22 4.91 16.24
CA SER A 38 -2.51 4.21 16.08
C SER A 38 -3.50 4.94 15.19
N LYS A 39 -3.58 6.27 15.28
CA LYS A 39 -4.48 7.07 14.43
C LYS A 39 -4.09 7.03 12.96
N ALA A 40 -2.80 7.03 12.65
CA ALA A 40 -2.31 6.94 11.29
C ALA A 40 -2.65 5.57 10.68
N PHE A 41 -2.46 4.50 11.45
CA PHE A 41 -2.82 3.14 11.04
C PHE A 41 -4.32 2.98 10.79
N LEU A 42 -5.18 3.56 11.64
CA LEU A 42 -6.62 3.53 11.43
C LEU A 42 -7.06 4.33 10.20
N ARG A 43 -6.40 5.45 9.89
CA ARG A 43 -6.66 6.22 8.67
C ARG A 43 -6.25 5.45 7.42
N ALA A 44 -5.05 4.89 7.41
CA ALA A 44 -4.57 4.04 6.32
C ALA A 44 -5.51 2.86 6.07
N TRP A 45 -5.97 2.21 7.15
CA TRP A 45 -6.94 1.11 7.08
C TRP A 45 -8.29 1.55 6.51
N GLY A 46 -8.78 2.73 6.91
CA GLY A 46 -10.05 3.27 6.40
C GLY A 46 -10.02 3.51 4.90
N GLU A 47 -8.96 4.15 4.39
CA GLU A 47 -8.77 4.36 2.96
C GLU A 47 -8.59 3.04 2.21
N LEU A 48 -7.84 2.11 2.78
CA LEU A 48 -7.68 0.77 2.21
C LEU A 48 -9.03 0.05 2.07
N CYS A 49 -9.86 0.07 3.11
CA CYS A 49 -11.18 -0.57 3.04
C CYS A 49 -12.10 0.11 2.02
N GLY A 50 -11.91 1.40 1.74
CA GLY A 50 -12.66 2.13 0.72
C GLY A 50 -12.28 1.75 -0.71
N ALA A 51 -11.08 1.19 -0.92
CA ALA A 51 -10.58 0.82 -2.24
C ALA A 51 -11.26 -0.45 -2.79
N ALA A 52 -11.52 -0.44 -4.09
CA ALA A 52 -11.97 -1.62 -4.82
C ALA A 52 -10.79 -2.50 -5.24
N ASP A 53 -11.08 -3.75 -5.63
CA ASP A 53 -10.09 -4.57 -6.31
C ASP A 53 -9.69 -3.93 -7.65
N GLU A 54 -8.39 -3.85 -7.91
CA GLU A 54 -7.87 -3.47 -9.23
C GLU A 54 -7.44 -4.74 -9.99
N PRO A 55 -7.49 -4.75 -11.34
CA PRO A 55 -7.10 -5.91 -12.15
C PRO A 55 -5.70 -6.45 -11.85
N ASN A 56 -4.85 -5.61 -11.26
CA ASN A 56 -3.42 -5.81 -11.14
C ASN A 56 -2.93 -5.87 -9.68
N GLY A 57 -3.81 -5.87 -8.67
CA GLY A 57 -3.36 -5.96 -7.28
C GLY A 57 -4.45 -5.96 -6.22
N VAL A 58 -4.09 -6.53 -5.07
CA VAL A 58 -4.90 -6.50 -3.84
C VAL A 58 -4.50 -5.25 -3.04
N PRO A 59 -5.46 -4.43 -2.55
CA PRO A 59 -5.17 -3.31 -1.67
C PRO A 59 -4.27 -3.74 -0.49
N THR A 60 -3.18 -3.02 -0.28
CA THR A 60 -2.14 -3.40 0.70
C THR A 60 -1.78 -2.24 1.62
N VAL A 61 -1.97 -2.35 2.94
CA VAL A 61 -1.36 -1.42 3.91
C VAL A 61 0.12 -1.79 4.04
N VAL A 62 1.00 -0.79 3.92
CA VAL A 62 2.46 -0.97 4.04
C VAL A 62 2.96 -0.33 5.33
N ILE A 63 3.68 -1.12 6.12
CA ILE A 63 4.42 -0.66 7.30
C ILE A 63 5.92 -0.75 6.97
N PRO A 64 6.56 0.38 6.63
CA PRO A 64 7.88 0.37 5.99
C PRO A 64 9.00 -0.08 6.92
N GLU A 65 10.05 -0.63 6.31
CA GLU A 65 11.27 -1.07 6.99
C GLU A 65 12.04 0.07 7.65
N MET A 66 13.00 -0.28 8.53
CA MET A 66 13.86 0.66 9.26
C MET A 66 13.13 1.66 10.18
N LYS A 67 11.83 1.45 10.41
CA LYS A 67 10.97 2.26 11.29
C LYS A 67 10.40 1.42 12.43
N ALA A 68 10.03 2.09 13.53
CA ALA A 68 9.33 1.48 14.65
C ALA A 68 8.05 2.26 14.94
N PHE A 69 6.92 1.57 15.04
CA PHE A 69 5.61 2.18 15.21
C PHE A 69 5.05 1.75 16.56
N LEU A 70 4.86 2.71 17.47
CA LEU A 70 4.21 2.45 18.75
C LEU A 70 2.70 2.50 18.53
N LEU A 71 2.01 1.41 18.88
CA LEU A 71 0.57 1.32 18.73
C LEU A 71 -0.11 1.07 20.07
N GLN A 72 -1.12 1.86 20.38
CA GLN A 72 -2.17 1.42 21.30
C GLN A 72 -2.95 0.25 20.69
N PRO A 73 -3.66 -0.56 21.51
CA PRO A 73 -4.54 -1.60 21.00
C PRO A 73 -5.57 -1.02 20.02
N ILE A 74 -5.46 -1.38 18.75
CA ILE A 74 -6.37 -0.98 17.67
C ILE A 74 -7.06 -2.19 17.07
N LYS A 75 -8.25 -1.96 16.51
CA LYS A 75 -9.01 -2.97 15.79
C LYS A 75 -9.29 -2.48 14.37
N PHE A 76 -8.72 -3.19 13.41
CA PHE A 76 -9.08 -3.07 12.01
C PHE A 76 -10.47 -3.68 11.79
N ARG A 77 -11.39 -2.88 11.23
CA ARG A 77 -12.80 -3.27 11.01
C ARG A 77 -13.15 -3.06 9.54
N GLY A 78 -13.95 -3.99 9.01
CA GLY A 78 -14.65 -3.83 7.74
C GLY A 78 -16.09 -3.34 7.94
N PRO A 79 -16.94 -3.42 6.89
CA PRO A 79 -16.65 -4.05 5.60
C PRO A 79 -15.60 -3.28 4.78
N CYS A 80 -14.81 -4.00 3.99
CA CYS A 80 -14.00 -3.41 2.92
C CYS A 80 -14.69 -3.66 1.56
N ASN A 81 -14.45 -2.80 0.58
CA ASN A 81 -15.02 -2.89 -0.76
C ASN A 81 -14.32 -3.93 -1.64
N SER A 82 -13.05 -4.20 -1.37
CA SER A 82 -12.26 -5.24 -2.03
C SER A 82 -12.61 -6.64 -1.52
N ASN A 83 -12.40 -7.66 -2.36
CA ASN A 83 -12.57 -9.07 -1.97
C ASN A 83 -11.47 -9.56 -1.02
N GLY A 84 -10.34 -8.87 -0.99
CA GLY A 84 -9.21 -9.17 -0.11
C GLY A 84 -8.41 -7.94 0.25
N VAL A 85 -7.63 -8.05 1.31
CA VAL A 85 -6.74 -6.99 1.79
C VAL A 85 -5.44 -7.60 2.26
N HIS A 86 -4.33 -6.91 2.06
CA HIS A 86 -3.02 -7.30 2.59
C HIS A 86 -2.51 -6.30 3.62
N VAL A 87 -1.77 -6.83 4.59
CA VAL A 87 -0.99 -6.04 5.53
C VAL A 87 0.46 -6.49 5.38
N GLN A 88 1.30 -5.60 4.86
CA GLN A 88 2.71 -5.86 4.64
C GLN A 88 3.54 -5.20 5.74
N ILE A 89 4.03 -6.02 6.67
CA ILE A 89 4.84 -5.56 7.80
C ILE A 89 6.32 -5.74 7.47
N MET A 90 7.03 -4.64 7.23
CA MET A 90 8.48 -4.61 7.02
C MET A 90 9.22 -3.91 8.18
N GLY A 91 8.54 -2.99 8.87
CA GLY A 91 9.02 -2.32 10.07
C GLY A 91 8.74 -3.08 11.37
N LYS A 92 9.02 -2.43 12.50
CA LYS A 92 8.74 -2.96 13.84
C LYS A 92 7.45 -2.37 14.39
N LEU A 93 6.57 -3.21 14.94
CA LEU A 93 5.45 -2.78 15.78
C LEU A 93 5.85 -2.94 17.24
N ILE A 94 5.61 -1.91 18.05
CA ILE A 94 5.90 -1.85 19.49
C ILE A 94 4.59 -1.65 20.24
#